data_AF-J9BS13-F1
#
_entry.id   AF-J9BS13-F1
#
_cell.length_a   1.000
_cell.length_b   1.000
_cell.length_c   1.000
_cell.angle_alpha   90.00
_cell.angle_beta   90.00
_cell.angle_gamma   90.00
#
_symmetry.space_group_name_H-M   'P 1'
#
loop_
_entity.id
_entity.type
_entity.pdbx_description
1 polymer ?
#
loop_
_entity_poly.entity_id
_entity_poly.type
_entity_poly.pdbx_seq_one_letter_code
_entity_poly.pdbx_strand_id
1 'polypeptide(L)' 'MHITDPVADLLTRIRNASTAKHPSVEVPASNLKKAICQILVKRATLRVCS' A
#
# COMPACT_ATOMS: atom_id res chain seq x y z
N MET A 1 14.16 12.39 3.18
CA MET A 1 12.77 12.87 2.99
C MET A 1 12.02 12.67 4.30
N HIS A 2 11.53 13.75 4.90
CA HIS A 2 10.70 13.67 6.11
C HIS A 2 9.29 13.27 5.65
N ILE A 3 8.86 12.05 5.99
CA ILE A 3 7.51 11.57 5.66
C ILE A 3 6.56 12.26 6.63
N THR A 4 5.91 13.32 6.16
CA THR A 4 4.91 14.06 6.94
C THR A 4 3.60 13.27 7.05
N ASP A 5 3.25 12.51 6.02
CA ASP A 5 2.06 11.65 6.03
C ASP A 5 2.37 10.22 5.53
N PRO A 6 2.45 9.23 6.45
CA PRO A 6 2.78 7.86 6.09
C PRO A 6 1.65 7.12 5.35
N VAL A 7 0.44 7.67 5.29
CA VAL A 7 -0.71 7.09 4.57
C VAL A 7 -0.72 7.54 3.11
N ALA A 8 -0.48 8.82 2.84
CA ALA A 8 -0.34 9.37 1.50
C ALA A 8 0.81 8.70 0.74
N ASP A 9 1.94 8.47 1.42
CA ASP A 9 3.07 7.72 0.87
C ASP A 9 2.70 6.27 0.51
N LEU A 10 1.93 5.58 1.37
CA LEU A 10 1.42 4.23 1.10
C LEU A 10 0.54 4.20 -0.16
N LEU A 11 -0.45 5.09 -0.24
CA LEU A 11 -1.36 5.16 -1.39
C LEU A 11 -0.63 5.52 -2.69
N THR A 12 0.37 6.39 -2.61
CA THR A 12 1.20 6.78 -3.76
C THR A 12 2.00 5.59 -4.28
N ARG A 13 2.60 4.79 -3.40
CA ARG A 13 3.31 3.57 -3.80
C ARG A 13 2.39 2.54 -4.45
N ILE A 14 1.20 2.33 -3.89
CA ILE A 14 0.20 1.40 -4.46
C ILE A 14 -0.21 1.85 -5.87
N ARG A 15 -0.50 3.15 -6.06
CA ARG A 15 -0.86 3.71 -7.37
C ARG A 15 0.27 3.54 -8.39
N ASN A 16 1.51 3.84 -7.99
CA ASN A 16 2.68 3.72 -8.87
C ASN A 16 2.92 2.27 -9.28
N ALA A 17 2.79 1.32 -8.35
CA ALA A 17 2.93 -0.09 -8.64
C ALA A 17 1.81 -0.63 -9.53
N SER A 18 0.57 -0.19 -9.31
CA SER A 18 -0.55 -0.51 -10.21
C SER A 18 -0.31 0.01 -11.62
N THR A 19 0.30 1.20 -11.74
CA THR A 19 0.62 1.82 -13.05
C THR A 19 1.76 1.08 -13.74
N ALA A 20 2.80 0.71 -12.98
CA ALA A 20 3.95 -0.06 -13.45
C ALA A 20 3.67 -1.58 -13.59
N LYS A 21 2.43 -2.02 -13.32
CA LYS A 21 2.00 -3.43 -13.34
C LYS A 21 2.85 -4.35 -12.47
N HIS A 22 3.41 -3.82 -11.37
CA HIS A 22 4.09 -4.63 -10.37
C HIS A 22 3.05 -5.43 -9.56
N PRO A 23 3.21 -6.76 -9.45
CA PRO A 23 2.25 -7.60 -8.73
C PRO A 23 2.26 -7.38 -7.21
N SER A 24 3.35 -6.83 -6.66
CA SER A 24 3.56 -6.63 -5.22
C SER A 24 4.35 -5.35 -4.95
N VAL A 25 4.16 -4.77 -3.76
CA VAL A 25 4.86 -3.57 -3.29
C VAL A 25 5.30 -3.78 -1.85
N GLU A 26 6.56 -3.51 -1.57
CA GLU A 26 7.07 -3.50 -0.21
C GLU A 26 6.86 -2.13 0.45
N VAL A 27 6.26 -2.16 1.64
CA VAL A 27 6.02 -0.99 2.47
C VAL A 27 6.35 -1.29 3.93
N PRO A 28 6.92 -0.34 4.67
CA PRO A 28 7.33 -0.57 6.05
C PRO A 28 6.12 -0.93 6.92
N ALA A 29 6.30 -1.99 7.72
CA ALA A 29 5.23 -2.56 8.53
C ALA A 29 4.74 -1.59 9.61
N SER A 30 3.43 -1.33 9.61
CA SER A 30 2.72 -0.61 10.65
C SER A 30 1.31 -1.18 10.77
N ASN A 31 0.79 -1.29 11.99
CA ASN A 31 -0.54 -1.85 12.24
C ASN A 31 -1.63 -1.08 11.48
N LEU A 32 -1.49 0.24 11.37
CA LEU A 32 -2.41 1.10 10.63
C LEU A 32 -2.36 0.81 9.12
N LYS A 33 -1.16 0.69 8.55
CA LYS A 33 -0.97 0.39 7.12
C LYS A 33 -1.51 -1.00 6.75
N LYS A 34 -1.33 -1.98 7.63
CA LYS A 34 -1.91 -3.33 7.47
C LYS A 34 -3.43 -3.29 7.42
N ALA A 35 -4.08 -2.57 8.34
CA ALA A 35 -5.54 -2.44 8.34
C ALA A 35 -6.07 -1.78 7.04
N ILE A 36 -5.41 -0.72 6.57
CA ILE A 36 -5.75 -0.05 5.30
C ILE A 36 -5.60 -1.01 4.12
N CYS A 37 -4.47 -1.71 4.00
CA CYS A 37 -4.27 -2.70 2.95
C CYS A 37 -5.31 -3.82 3.02
N GLN A 38 -5.67 -4.28 4.21
CA GLN A 38 -6.66 -5.35 4.38
C GLN A 38 -8.06 -4.92 3.93
N ILE A 39 -8.45 -3.67 4.18
CA ILE A 39 -9.71 -3.08 3.67
C ILE A 39 -9.65 -2.90 2.15
N LEU A 40 -8.52 -2.42 1.62
CA LEU A 40 -8.32 -2.25 0.18
C LEU A 40 -8.42 -3.59 -0.55
N VAL A 41 -7.80 -4.65 -0.03
CA VAL A 41 -7.87 -6.01 -0.60
C VAL A 41 -9.27 -6.61 -0.52
N LYS A 42 -10.01 -6.32 0.54
CA LYS A 42 -11.40 -6.79 0.69
C LYS A 42 -12.35 -6.12 -0.33
N ARG A 43 -12.05 -4.90 -0.77
CA ARG A 43 -12.90 -4.13 -1.70
C ARG A 43 -12.40 -4.11 -3.15
N ALA A 44 -11.11 -4.26 -3.37
CA ALA A 44 -10.46 -4.18 -4.66
C ALA A 44 -9.39 -5.27 -4.76
N THR A 45 -9.32 -5.93 -5.91
CA THR A 45 -8.52 -7.12 -6.27
C THR A 45 -7.00 -6.95 -6.14
N LEU A 46 -6.49 -6.59 -4.97
CA LEU A 46 -5.07 -6.51 -4.65
C LEU A 46 -4.73 -7.69 -3.72
N ARG A 47 -3.63 -8.40 -3.97
CA ARG A 47 -3.17 -9.48 -3.10
C ARG A 47 -2.16 -8.86 -2.13
N VAL A 48 -2.47 -8.81 -0.83
CA VAL A 48 -1.51 -8.33 0.17
C VAL A 48 -0.38 -9.35 0.24
N CYS A 49 0.86 -8.93 0.00
CA CYS A 49 2.04 -9.67 0.45
C CYS A 49 2.60 -8.99 1.71
N SER A 50 3.08 -9.88 2.59
CA SER A 50 3.51 -9.74 3.98
C SER A 50 4.53 -8.66 4.28
#